data_AF-A0A3E0VYN3-F1
#
_entry.id   AF-A0A3E0VYN3-F1
#
_cell.length_a   1.000
_cell.length_b   1.000
_cell.length_c   1.000
_cell.angle_alpha   90.00
_cell.angle_beta   90.00
_cell.angle_gamma   90.00
#
_symmetry.space_group_name_H-M   'P 1'
#
loop_
_entity.id
_entity.type
_entity.pdbx_description
1 polymer ?
#
loop_
_entity_poly.entity_id
_entity_poly.type
_entity_poly.pdbx_seq_one_letter_code
_entity_poly.pdbx_strand_id
1 'polypeptide(L)'
;MSEMAADTIVEALRSASIEHPDRVLLLPLEVDGCRPVELAGSGRMIWEAISERPGTMTELVAGLAEKNGRAPTELEADVVAFVDSLVTVGLVRRTGPGAAAVGA
;
A
#
# COMPACT_ATOMS: atom_id res chain seq x y z
N MET A 1 -6.67 12.21 17.88
CA MET A 1 -6.98 12.49 16.47
C MET A 1 -5.68 12.96 15.84
N SER A 2 -4.89 12.04 15.29
CA SER A 2 -3.59 12.37 14.73
C SER A 2 -3.78 12.89 13.32
N GLU A 3 -3.43 14.16 13.13
CA GLU A 3 -3.45 14.94 11.88
C GLU A 3 -2.33 14.52 10.90
N MET A 4 -1.82 13.29 11.01
CA MET A 4 -0.71 12.79 10.20
C MET A 4 -1.27 11.96 9.04
N ALA A 5 -1.10 12.46 7.81
CA ALA A 5 -0.98 11.69 6.56
C ALA A 5 -2.12 11.72 5.51
N ALA A 6 -3.05 12.69 5.52
CA ALA A 6 -3.95 12.86 4.37
C ALA A 6 -3.17 13.12 3.06
N ASP A 7 -2.02 13.81 3.13
CA ASP A 7 -1.10 14.11 2.02
C ASP A 7 0.03 13.09 1.82
N THR A 8 0.04 11.96 2.56
CA THR A 8 1.08 10.96 2.33
C THR A 8 0.73 10.13 1.11
N ILE A 9 1.58 10.26 0.08
CA ILE A 9 1.50 9.46 -1.13
C ILE A 9 2.04 8.07 -0.80
N VAL A 10 1.26 7.07 -1.18
CA VAL A 10 1.59 5.65 -1.12
C VAL A 10 1.88 5.19 -2.54
N GLU A 11 3.04 4.61 -2.77
CA GLU A 11 3.47 4.11 -4.07
C GLU A 11 4.03 2.69 -3.96
N ALA A 12 3.70 1.84 -4.94
CA ALA A 12 4.30 0.51 -5.05
C ALA A 12 5.75 0.60 -5.55
N LEU A 13 6.65 -0.14 -4.91
CA LEU A 13 8.03 -0.32 -5.34
C LEU A 13 8.14 -1.46 -6.35
N ARG A 14 9.32 -1.62 -6.97
CA ARG A 14 9.54 -2.72 -7.92
C ARG A 14 9.45 -4.07 -7.21
N SER A 15 8.51 -4.88 -7.69
CA SER A 15 8.32 -6.26 -7.26
C SER A 15 8.10 -7.18 -8.44
N ALA A 16 8.55 -8.43 -8.34
CA ALA A 16 8.06 -9.50 -9.21
C ALA A 16 6.82 -10.13 -8.58
N SER A 17 5.80 -10.45 -9.39
CA SER A 17 4.56 -11.07 -8.91
C SER A 17 4.29 -12.41 -9.58
N ILE A 18 3.65 -13.32 -8.83
CA ILE A 18 3.04 -14.54 -9.34
C ILE A 18 1.58 -14.54 -8.91
N GLU A 19 0.68 -14.47 -9.90
CA GLU A 19 -0.77 -14.50 -9.70
C GLU A 19 -1.26 -15.93 -9.46
N HIS A 20 -2.06 -16.11 -8.41
CA HIS A 20 -2.87 -17.30 -8.18
C HIS A 20 -4.36 -16.89 -8.11
N PRO A 21 -5.29 -17.85 -8.23
CA PRO A 21 -6.73 -17.54 -8.19
C PRO A 21 -7.18 -16.83 -6.91
N ASP A 22 -6.55 -17.14 -5.77
CA ASP A 22 -6.95 -16.71 -4.43
C ASP A 22 -5.92 -15.82 -3.72
N ARG A 23 -4.71 -15.69 -4.29
CA ARG A 23 -3.57 -15.00 -3.69
C ARG A 23 -2.61 -14.46 -4.74
N VAL A 24 -1.71 -13.59 -4.32
CA VAL A 24 -0.56 -13.13 -5.09
C VAL A 24 0.71 -13.30 -4.26
N LEU A 25 1.75 -13.86 -4.88
CA LEU A 25 3.09 -13.90 -4.29
C LEU A 25 3.90 -12.73 -4.84
N LEU A 26 4.43 -11.91 -3.96
CA LEU A 26 5.23 -10.72 -4.29
C LEU A 26 6.66 -10.93 -3.82
N LEU A 27 7.61 -10.69 -4.70
CA LEU A 27 9.03 -10.65 -4.37
C LEU A 27 9.50 -9.19 -4.48
N PRO A 28 9.79 -8.50 -3.36
CA PRO A 28 10.36 -7.17 -3.41
C PRO A 28 11.78 -7.23 -3.99
N LEU A 29 12.05 -6.37 -4.97
CA LEU A 29 13.34 -6.36 -5.70
C LEU A 29 14.29 -5.27 -5.22
N GLU A 30 13.81 -4.33 -4.41
CA GLU A 30 14.57 -3.18 -3.91
C GLU A 30 15.09 -3.39 -2.47
N VAL A 31 14.89 -4.57 -1.89
CA VAL A 31 15.36 -4.92 -0.54
C VAL A 31 16.39 -6.04 -0.56
N ASP A 32 17.41 -5.90 0.27
CA ASP A 32 18.37 -6.97 0.49
C ASP A 32 17.71 -8.18 1.17
N GLY A 33 17.95 -9.37 0.62
CA GLY A 33 17.44 -10.64 1.17
C GLY A 33 16.15 -11.17 0.54
N CYS A 34 15.54 -10.45 -0.43
CA CYS A 34 14.47 -10.89 -1.34
C CYS A 34 13.57 -12.01 -0.77
N ARG A 35 12.77 -11.70 0.26
CA ARG A 35 11.83 -12.68 0.84
C ARG A 35 10.45 -12.53 0.18
N PRO A 36 9.87 -13.62 -0.36
CA PRO A 36 8.51 -13.57 -0.89
C PRO A 36 7.49 -13.23 0.21
N VAL A 37 6.52 -12.39 -0.16
CA VAL A 37 5.37 -12.01 0.66
C VAL A 37 4.12 -12.54 -0.04
N GLU A 38 3.30 -13.29 0.70
CA GLU A 38 2.02 -13.80 0.21
C GLU A 38 0.89 -12.87 0.63
N LEU A 39 0.10 -12.39 -0.33
CA LEU A 39 -1.09 -11.59 -0.08
C LEU A 39 -2.34 -12.32 -0.56
N ALA A 40 -3.36 -12.37 0.29
CA ALA A 40 -4.66 -12.96 -0.03
C ALA A 40 -5.80 -12.05 0.43
N GLY A 41 -7.01 -12.28 -0.09
CA GLY A 41 -8.22 -11.56 0.30
C GLY A 41 -8.06 -10.03 0.23
N SER A 42 -8.37 -9.33 1.32
CA SER A 42 -8.27 -7.87 1.40
C SER A 42 -6.86 -7.34 1.17
N GLY A 43 -5.82 -8.08 1.58
CA GLY A 43 -4.42 -7.65 1.36
C GLY A 43 -4.06 -7.60 -0.13
N ARG A 44 -4.59 -8.53 -0.92
CA ARG A 44 -4.46 -8.52 -2.39
C ARG A 44 -5.16 -7.31 -3.00
N MET A 45 -6.40 -7.02 -2.59
CA MET A 45 -7.15 -5.87 -3.12
C MET A 45 -6.47 -4.54 -2.81
N ILE A 46 -5.90 -4.39 -1.61
CA ILE A 46 -5.15 -3.18 -1.23
C ILE A 46 -3.89 -3.06 -2.09
N TRP A 47 -3.15 -4.15 -2.29
CA TRP A 47 -1.98 -4.17 -3.17
C TRP A 47 -2.29 -3.79 -4.62
N GLU A 48 -3.37 -4.35 -5.18
CA GLU A 48 -3.83 -4.03 -6.53
C GLU A 48 -4.14 -2.53 -6.66
N ALA A 49 -4.87 -1.95 -5.70
CA ALA A 49 -5.21 -0.53 -5.69
C ALA A 49 -3.97 0.39 -5.65
N ILE A 50 -2.93 0.02 -4.89
CA ILE A 50 -1.67 0.78 -4.81
C ILE A 50 -0.83 0.60 -6.08
N SER A 51 -0.85 -0.60 -6.67
CA SER A 51 -0.06 -0.95 -7.85
C SER A 51 -0.62 -0.37 -9.14
N GLU A 52 -1.94 -0.15 -9.21
CA GLU A 52 -2.60 0.50 -10.35
C GLU A 52 -2.17 1.97 -10.48
N ARG A 53 -2.08 2.69 -9.36
CA ARG A 53 -1.66 4.10 -9.34
C ARG A 53 -1.14 4.52 -7.96
N PRO A 54 -0.06 5.33 -7.89
CA PRO A 54 0.27 6.07 -6.69
C PRO A 54 -0.90 6.98 -6.29
N GLY A 55 -1.18 7.07 -5.01
CA GLY A 55 -2.27 7.90 -4.48
C GLY A 55 -2.07 8.21 -3.01
N THR A 56 -2.82 9.18 -2.51
CA THR A 56 -2.82 9.48 -1.07
C THR A 56 -3.47 8.36 -0.27
N MET A 57 -3.13 8.25 1.02
CA MET A 57 -3.81 7.31 1.93
C MET A 57 -5.33 7.52 1.92
N THR A 58 -5.78 8.78 1.87
CA THR A 58 -7.21 9.14 1.80
C THR A 58 -7.87 8.60 0.54
N GLU A 59 -7.25 8.77 -0.62
CA GLU A 59 -7.78 8.27 -1.89
C GLU A 59 -7.80 6.74 -1.94
N LEU A 60 -6.78 6.10 -1.38
CA LEU A 60 -6.70 4.64 -1.27
C LEU A 60 -7.85 4.10 -0.41
N VAL A 61 -8.03 4.65 0.79
CA VAL A 61 -9.12 4.24 1.70
C VAL A 61 -10.48 4.53 1.08
N ALA A 62 -10.68 5.70 0.47
CA ALA A 62 -11.94 6.05 -0.18
C ALA A 62 -12.27 5.09 -1.34
N GLY A 63 -11.30 4.78 -2.20
CA GLY A 63 -11.49 3.85 -3.31
C GLY A 63 -11.77 2.41 -2.85
N LEU A 64 -11.12 1.97 -1.77
CA LEU A 64 -11.38 0.66 -1.17
C LEU A 64 -12.76 0.61 -0.49
N ALA A 65 -13.16 1.68 0.19
CA ALA A 65 -14.47 1.80 0.83
C ALA A 65 -15.60 1.72 -0.20
N GLU A 66 -15.47 2.45 -1.31
CA GLU A 66 -16.40 2.41 -2.43
C GLU A 66 -16.51 1.00 -3.03
N LYS A 67 -15.36 0.36 -3.33
CA LYS A 67 -15.33 -1.02 -3.88
C LYS A 67 -15.97 -2.06 -2.95
N ASN A 68 -15.91 -1.87 -1.63
CA ASN A 68 -16.43 -2.81 -0.64
C ASN A 68 -17.83 -2.45 -0.11
N GLY A 69 -18.41 -1.31 -0.52
CA GLY A 69 -19.70 -0.82 0.00
C GLY A 69 -19.65 -0.51 1.51
N ARG A 70 -18.51 -0.07 2.03
CA ARG A 70 -18.28 0.24 3.45
C ARG A 70 -18.00 1.73 3.66
N ALA A 71 -18.10 2.21 4.88
CA ALA A 71 -17.67 3.57 5.20
C ALA A 71 -16.13 3.65 5.30
N PRO A 72 -15.49 4.72 4.79
CA PRO A 72 -14.03 4.90 4.88
C PRO A 72 -13.48 4.77 6.30
N THR A 73 -14.21 5.29 7.30
CA THR A 73 -13.83 5.23 8.72
C THR A 73 -13.77 3.81 9.29
N GLU A 74 -14.44 2.84 8.66
CA GLU A 74 -14.40 1.43 9.07
C GLU A 74 -13.17 0.70 8.54
N LEU A 75 -12.53 1.24 7.49
CA LEU A 75 -11.39 0.61 6.82
C LEU A 75 -10.06 1.31 7.10
N GLU A 76 -10.10 2.58 7.48
CA GLU A 76 -8.91 3.43 7.63
C GLU A 76 -7.82 2.79 8.48
N ALA A 77 -8.16 2.32 9.68
CA ALA A 77 -7.18 1.71 10.59
C ALA A 77 -6.54 0.43 10.02
N ASP A 78 -7.34 -0.43 9.41
CA ASP A 78 -6.87 -1.70 8.83
C ASP A 78 -5.99 -1.45 7.60
N VAL A 79 -6.38 -0.51 6.74
CA VAL A 79 -5.62 -0.14 5.54
C VAL A 79 -4.30 0.51 5.94
N VAL A 80 -4.30 1.43 6.90
CA VAL A 80 -3.07 2.08 7.39
C VAL A 80 -2.10 1.02 7.95
N ALA A 81 -2.56 0.15 8.84
CA ALA A 81 -1.75 -0.91 9.43
C ALA A 81 -1.19 -1.89 8.38
N PHE A 82 -1.99 -2.21 7.36
CA PHE A 82 -1.54 -3.05 6.26
C PHE A 82 -0.48 -2.35 5.40
N VAL A 83 -0.68 -1.07 5.04
CA VAL A 83 0.33 -0.29 4.31
C VAL A 83 1.62 -0.15 5.12
N ASP A 84 1.56 0.03 6.44
CA ASP A 84 2.75 0.03 7.31
C ASP A 84 3.52 -1.29 7.22
N SER A 85 2.80 -2.40 7.15
CA SER A 85 3.40 -3.73 6.95
C SER A 85 4.07 -3.83 5.58
N LEU A 86 3.45 -3.31 4.52
CA LEU A 86 4.03 -3.29 3.17
C LEU A 86 5.28 -2.40 3.06
N VAL A 87 5.31 -1.28 3.79
CA VAL A 87 6.50 -0.43 3.89
C VAL A 87 7.64 -1.17 4.59
N THR A 88 7.33 -1.89 5.67
CA THR A 88 8.32 -2.66 6.44
C THR A 88 8.99 -3.75 5.61
N VAL A 89 8.26 -4.39 4.71
CA VAL A 89 8.79 -5.43 3.81
C VAL A 89 9.34 -4.87 2.49
N GLY A 90 9.33 -3.55 2.32
CA GLY A 90 9.85 -2.84 1.15
C GLY A 90 9.09 -3.09 -0.15
N LEU A 91 7.78 -3.33 -0.06
CA LEU A 91 6.89 -3.38 -1.22
C LEU A 91 6.27 -2.01 -1.55
N VAL A 92 6.23 -1.11 -0.58
CA VAL A 92 5.60 0.20 -0.69
C VAL A 92 6.50 1.26 -0.08
N ARG A 93 6.47 2.47 -0.65
CA ARG A 93 7.07 3.67 -0.05
C ARG A 93 5.98 4.67 0.32
N ARG A 94 6.23 5.40 1.41
CA ARG A 94 5.44 6.56 1.82
C ARG A 94 6.24 7.83 1.55
N THR A 95 5.66 8.73 0.79
CA THR A 95 6.24 10.04 0.48
C THR A 95 5.33 11.10 1.09
N GLY A 96 5.74 11.67 2.22
CA GLY A 96 5.02 12.78 2.85
C GLY A 96 5.23 14.11 2.11
N PRO A 97 4.45 15.15 2.41
CA PRO A 97 4.56 16.49 1.81
C PRO A 97 5.88 17.25 2.10
N GLY A 98 6.93 16.57 2.59
CA GLY A 98 8.26 17.14 2.83
C GLY A 98 9.43 16.33 2.25
N ALA A 99 9.19 15.20 1.59
CA ALA A 99 10.27 14.32 1.10
C ALA A 99 10.83 14.71 -0.27
N ALA A 100 10.17 15.60 -1.03
CA ALA A 100 10.63 16.06 -2.35
C ALA A 100 11.74 17.14 -2.30
N ALA A 101 12.23 17.53 -1.12
CA ALA A 101 13.16 18.67 -0.95
C ALA A 101 14.59 18.30 -0.47
N VAL A 102 14.96 17.02 -0.41
CA VAL A 102 16.35 16.63 -0.06
C VAL A 102 16.85 15.56 -1.01
N GLY A 103 17.54 15.99 -2.07
CA GLY A 103 18.21 15.10 -3.01
C GLY A 103 18.36 15.71 -4.40
N ALA A 104 19.01 16.86 -4.48
CA ALA A 104 19.62 17.37 -5.71
C ALA A 104 21.07 16.88 -5.81
#